data_AF-A0A4S8KAM6-F1
#
_entry.id   AF-A0A4S8KAM6-F1
#
_cell.length_a   1.000
_cell.length_b   1.000
_cell.length_c   1.000
_cell.angle_alpha   90.00
_cell.angle_beta   90.00
_cell.angle_gamma   90.00
#
_symmetry.space_group_name_H-M   'P 1'
#
loop_
_entity.id
_entity.type
_entity.pdbx_description
1 polymer ?
#
loop_
_entity_poly.entity_id
_entity_poly.type
_entity_poly.pdbx_seq_one_letter_code
_entity_poly.pdbx_strand_id
1 'polypeptide(L)'
;MNLNDSDQDSVRLLAVEGCAALGKLLESHDCVTHILPVIVNFSQDLSSDSSQHVRSALASVIMGMAPILGKDATIEQLLPIFLSLLKDEFPDVRLNIISKLDQVNQVIGIDLLSQSLLPAIVELAEDRHWRVRLAIIEYIPLLASQLGVGFFDDKLGSLCMQWLEDKVFSIRDSAANNLKLLAEEFGPEWAMQHIIPQVLEKINNPHYLYRMTILQAISLIAPVMGADITCQKLLPVVIAFSKDRVPNIKFNVAKVVEKTIRPCLVEVGEDPDVDVRYFAGQALQACDQQICYLKKNINIKLGPIGRGSADWTTAFLPYELCFQLPLQ
;
A
#
# COMPACT_ATOMS: atom_id res chain seq x y z
N MET A 1 -28.43 35.49 -5.01
CA MET A 1 -27.59 35.44 -6.22
C MET A 1 -27.19 33.98 -6.35
N ASN A 2 -27.72 33.27 -7.36
CA ASN A 2 -27.52 31.83 -7.50
C ASN A 2 -26.09 31.62 -8.00
N LEU A 3 -25.15 31.33 -7.11
CA LEU A 3 -23.72 31.20 -7.44
C LEU A 3 -23.44 29.98 -8.35
N ASN A 4 -24.39 29.07 -8.48
CA ASN A 4 -24.34 27.95 -9.43
C ASN A 4 -24.47 28.39 -10.90
N ASP A 5 -24.92 29.62 -11.16
CA ASP A 5 -25.21 30.13 -12.52
C ASP A 5 -24.06 30.97 -13.09
N SER A 6 -22.90 31.04 -12.41
CA SER A 6 -21.75 31.74 -12.95
C SER A 6 -21.02 30.85 -13.96
N ASP A 7 -21.04 31.24 -15.23
CA ASP A 7 -20.32 30.66 -16.39
C ASP A 7 -18.77 30.55 -16.22
N GLN A 8 -18.23 30.82 -15.03
CA GLN A 8 -16.80 30.78 -14.75
C GLN A 8 -16.49 29.81 -13.60
N ASP A 9 -15.82 28.70 -13.94
CA ASP A 9 -15.28 27.70 -13.00
C ASP A 9 -14.51 28.34 -11.84
N SER A 10 -13.82 29.46 -12.09
CA SER A 10 -13.08 30.23 -11.09
C SER A 10 -13.96 30.74 -9.93
N VAL A 11 -15.20 31.14 -10.21
CA VAL A 11 -16.13 31.65 -9.19
C VAL A 11 -16.65 30.50 -8.32
N ARG A 12 -16.93 29.35 -8.93
CA ARG A 12 -17.39 28.16 -8.20
C ARG A 12 -16.27 27.55 -7.36
N LEU A 13 -15.03 27.59 -7.83
CA LEU A 13 -13.83 27.23 -7.04
C LEU A 13 -13.66 28.12 -5.80
N LEU A 14 -13.78 29.44 -5.96
CA LEU A 14 -13.72 30.37 -4.83
C LEU A 14 -14.85 30.13 -3.82
N ALA A 15 -16.03 29.72 -4.29
CA ALA A 15 -17.15 29.36 -3.42
C ALA A 15 -16.84 28.10 -2.57
N VAL A 16 -16.19 27.08 -3.15
CA VAL A 16 -15.73 25.89 -2.41
C VAL A 16 -14.74 26.25 -1.31
N GLU A 17 -13.75 27.10 -1.61
CA GLU A 17 -12.80 27.60 -0.60
C GLU A 17 -13.53 28.36 0.52
N GLY A 18 -14.55 29.15 0.15
CA GLY A 18 -15.44 29.85 1.06
C GLY A 18 -16.20 28.91 2.00
N CYS A 19 -16.72 27.77 1.51
CA CYS A 19 -17.43 26.79 2.33
C CYS A 19 -16.55 26.24 3.46
N ALA A 20 -15.28 25.93 3.16
CA ALA A 20 -14.33 25.42 4.14
C ALA A 20 -13.90 26.48 5.17
N ALA A 21 -13.74 27.74 4.73
CA ALA A 21 -13.36 28.85 5.59
C ALA A 21 -14.50 29.31 6.50
N LEU A 22 -15.73 29.38 5.98
CA LEU A 22 -16.92 29.75 6.74
C LEU A 22 -17.18 28.76 7.88
N GLY A 23 -16.99 27.46 7.65
CA GLY A 23 -17.13 26.46 8.71
C GLY A 23 -16.26 26.74 9.95
N LYS A 24 -15.08 27.35 9.77
CA LYS A 24 -14.12 27.63 10.86
C LYS A 24 -14.38 28.95 11.59
N LEU A 25 -15.13 29.88 11.01
CA LEU A 25 -15.31 31.26 11.50
C LEU A 25 -16.58 31.46 12.33
N LEU A 26 -17.33 30.39 12.57
CA LEU A 26 -18.72 30.46 12.97
C LEU A 26 -18.94 29.75 14.32
N GLU A 27 -19.64 30.43 15.25
CA GLU A 27 -20.04 29.85 16.54
C GLU A 27 -21.21 28.86 16.39
N SER A 28 -21.24 27.84 17.26
CA SER A 28 -21.90 26.55 17.07
C SER A 28 -23.43 26.53 16.95
N HIS A 29 -24.14 27.57 17.39
CA HIS A 29 -25.61 27.51 17.46
C HIS A 29 -26.29 28.04 16.17
N ASP A 30 -25.98 29.26 15.73
CA ASP A 30 -26.72 29.91 14.64
C ASP A 30 -26.30 29.43 13.24
N CYS A 31 -25.12 28.83 13.15
CA CYS A 31 -24.54 28.41 11.87
C CYS A 31 -25.05 27.05 11.42
N VAL A 32 -25.28 26.14 12.37
CA VAL A 32 -25.89 24.82 12.11
C VAL A 32 -27.34 24.98 11.63
N THR A 33 -28.08 25.98 12.15
CA THR A 33 -29.50 26.15 11.83
C THR A 33 -29.75 26.82 10.48
N HIS A 34 -28.92 27.80 10.07
CA HIS A 34 -29.23 28.65 8.91
C HIS A 34 -28.21 28.60 7.77
N ILE A 35 -26.91 28.49 8.07
CA ILE A 35 -25.85 28.58 7.06
C ILE A 35 -25.51 27.18 6.53
N LEU A 36 -25.52 26.21 7.42
CA LEU A 36 -25.04 24.87 7.16
C LEU A 36 -25.93 24.05 6.19
N PRO A 37 -27.28 24.12 6.24
CA PRO A 37 -28.13 23.52 5.21
C PRO A 37 -27.88 24.12 3.81
N VAL A 38 -27.54 25.42 3.75
CA VAL A 38 -27.21 26.08 2.48
C VAL A 38 -25.87 25.57 1.94
N ILE A 39 -24.86 25.44 2.80
CA ILE A 39 -23.54 24.90 2.40
C ILE A 39 -23.67 23.43 1.98
N VAL A 40 -24.47 22.63 2.68
CA VAL A 40 -24.69 21.21 2.32
C VAL A 40 -25.43 21.09 0.99
N ASN A 41 -26.52 21.83 0.78
CA ASN A 41 -27.23 21.84 -0.49
C ASN A 41 -26.33 22.31 -1.64
N PHE A 42 -25.54 23.37 -1.40
CA PHE A 42 -24.57 23.84 -2.37
C PHE A 42 -23.48 22.79 -2.65
N SER A 43 -22.96 22.11 -1.63
CA SER A 43 -22.00 21.02 -1.78
C SER A 43 -22.58 19.84 -2.55
N GLN A 44 -23.87 19.54 -2.36
CA GLN A 44 -24.59 18.52 -3.10
C GLN A 44 -24.67 18.88 -4.60
N ASP A 45 -25.00 20.13 -4.93
CA ASP A 45 -25.01 20.62 -6.31
C ASP A 45 -23.61 20.55 -6.93
N LEU A 46 -22.60 21.05 -6.20
CA LEU A 46 -21.21 21.04 -6.64
C LEU A 46 -20.62 19.63 -6.79
N SER A 47 -21.13 18.63 -6.08
CA SER A 47 -20.71 17.24 -6.24
C SER A 47 -21.05 16.65 -7.60
N SER A 48 -22.00 17.27 -8.31
CA SER A 48 -22.40 16.93 -9.68
C SER A 48 -22.02 18.02 -10.68
N ASP A 49 -21.11 18.95 -10.33
CA ASP A 49 -20.69 20.05 -11.21
C ASP A 49 -20.10 19.50 -12.51
N SER A 50 -20.30 20.19 -13.63
CA SER A 50 -19.74 19.78 -14.92
C SER A 50 -18.20 19.83 -14.93
N SER A 51 -17.59 20.72 -14.14
CA SER A 51 -16.15 20.90 -14.06
C SER A 51 -15.51 19.96 -13.04
N GLN A 52 -14.65 19.05 -13.51
CA GLN A 52 -13.86 18.16 -12.65
C GLN A 52 -13.02 18.91 -11.61
N HIS A 53 -12.60 20.14 -11.91
CA HIS A 53 -11.78 20.95 -11.01
C HIS A 53 -12.59 21.42 -9.81
N VAL A 54 -13.84 21.81 -10.03
CA VAL A 54 -14.77 22.19 -8.96
C VAL A 54 -15.07 20.99 -8.06
N ARG A 55 -15.40 19.83 -8.66
CA ARG A 55 -15.63 18.59 -7.90
C ARG A 55 -14.40 18.14 -7.11
N SER A 56 -13.22 18.27 -7.71
CA SER A 56 -11.93 17.94 -7.06
C SER A 56 -11.63 18.89 -5.90
N ALA A 57 -11.89 20.19 -6.05
CA ALA A 57 -11.75 21.15 -4.97
C ALA A 57 -12.71 20.82 -3.83
N LEU A 58 -13.98 20.51 -4.12
CA LEU A 58 -14.96 20.11 -3.11
C LEU A 58 -14.48 18.87 -2.35
N ALA A 59 -14.04 17.84 -3.07
CA ALA A 59 -13.50 16.62 -2.49
C ALA A 59 -12.34 16.86 -1.52
N SER A 60 -11.51 17.86 -1.79
CA SER A 60 -10.36 18.20 -0.94
C SER A 60 -10.76 18.82 0.42
N VAL A 61 -11.94 19.44 0.51
CA VAL A 61 -12.38 20.20 1.68
C VAL A 61 -13.62 19.67 2.40
N ILE A 62 -14.43 18.81 1.76
CA ILE A 62 -15.75 18.40 2.26
C ILE A 62 -15.72 17.87 3.70
N MET A 63 -14.70 17.11 4.06
CA MET A 63 -14.55 16.55 5.42
C MET A 63 -14.13 17.55 6.48
N GLY A 64 -13.66 18.74 6.09
CA GLY A 64 -13.40 19.84 7.02
C GLY A 64 -14.66 20.33 7.73
N MET A 65 -15.85 20.01 7.22
CA MET A 65 -17.14 20.37 7.82
C MET A 65 -17.62 19.39 8.90
N ALA A 66 -17.11 18.16 8.93
CA ALA A 66 -17.61 17.11 9.82
C ALA A 66 -17.52 17.47 11.32
N PRO A 67 -16.44 18.09 11.83
CA PRO A 67 -16.35 18.50 13.24
C PRO A 67 -17.40 19.55 13.65
N ILE A 68 -17.86 20.36 12.69
CA ILE A 68 -18.83 21.45 12.93
C ILE A 68 -20.26 20.90 12.91
N LEU A 69 -20.53 19.95 12.02
CA LEU A 69 -21.82 19.28 11.87
C LEU A 69 -22.15 18.35 13.04
N GLY A 70 -21.12 17.77 13.64
CA GLY A 70 -21.28 16.63 14.53
C GLY A 70 -21.59 15.34 13.76
N LYS A 71 -21.64 14.24 14.51
CA LYS A 71 -21.68 12.88 13.95
C LYS A 71 -22.92 12.61 13.11
N ASP A 72 -24.11 12.87 13.66
CA ASP A 72 -25.37 12.48 13.02
C ASP A 72 -25.59 13.22 11.70
N ALA A 73 -25.40 14.55 11.70
CA ALA A 73 -25.52 15.34 10.48
C ALA A 73 -24.44 15.02 9.44
N THR A 74 -23.22 14.64 9.87
CA THR A 74 -22.18 14.17 8.93
C THR A 74 -22.62 12.89 8.23
N ILE A 75 -23.19 11.94 8.96
CA ILE A 75 -23.68 10.67 8.42
C ILE A 75 -24.86 10.91 7.46
N GLU A 76 -25.83 11.73 7.85
CA GLU A 76 -27.04 11.96 7.05
C GLU A 76 -26.78 12.81 5.81
N GLN A 77 -25.90 13.80 5.90
CA GLN A 77 -25.77 14.85 4.88
C GLN A 77 -24.45 14.80 4.09
N LEU A 78 -23.31 14.53 4.75
CA LEU A 78 -22.01 14.52 4.06
C LEU A 78 -21.64 13.15 3.51
N LEU A 79 -21.98 12.06 4.19
CA LEU A 79 -21.62 10.72 3.73
C LEU A 79 -22.18 10.40 2.33
N PRO A 80 -23.41 10.78 1.95
CA PRO A 80 -23.89 10.60 0.57
C PRO A 80 -23.05 11.35 -0.47
N ILE A 81 -22.68 12.60 -0.18
CA ILE A 81 -21.81 13.43 -1.05
C ILE A 81 -20.42 12.78 -1.16
N PHE A 82 -19.86 12.34 -0.04
CA PHE A 82 -18.57 11.68 0.03
C PHE A 82 -18.54 10.41 -0.82
N LEU A 83 -19.56 9.54 -0.69
CA LEU A 83 -19.70 8.31 -1.47
C LEU A 83 -19.90 8.59 -2.97
N SER A 84 -20.62 9.66 -3.32
CA SER A 84 -20.79 10.09 -4.70
C SER A 84 -19.45 10.49 -5.33
N LEU A 85 -18.69 11.35 -4.65
CA LEU A 85 -17.37 11.80 -5.11
C LEU A 85 -16.32 10.66 -5.11
N LEU A 86 -16.47 9.68 -4.22
CA LEU A 86 -15.63 8.47 -4.22
C LEU A 86 -15.78 7.65 -5.50
N LYS A 87 -16.94 7.76 -6.17
CA LYS A 87 -17.28 7.09 -7.44
C LYS A 87 -17.20 8.01 -8.66
N ASP A 88 -16.57 9.19 -8.51
CA ASP A 88 -16.43 10.15 -9.62
C ASP A 88 -15.68 9.54 -10.81
N GLU A 89 -15.98 9.97 -12.02
CA GLU A 89 -15.31 9.49 -13.24
C GLU A 89 -13.82 9.90 -13.29
N PHE A 90 -13.46 11.01 -12.65
CA PHE A 90 -12.12 11.57 -12.72
C PHE A 90 -11.25 11.17 -11.51
N PRO A 91 -10.02 10.65 -11.75
CA PRO A 91 -9.19 10.09 -10.70
C PRO A 91 -8.77 11.11 -9.64
N ASP A 92 -8.55 12.37 -10.01
CA ASP A 92 -8.12 13.41 -9.07
C ASP A 92 -9.19 13.67 -7.99
N VAL A 93 -10.47 13.60 -8.35
CA VAL A 93 -11.59 13.71 -7.41
C VAL A 93 -11.57 12.53 -6.43
N ARG A 94 -11.46 11.31 -6.96
CA ARG A 94 -11.41 10.08 -6.15
C ARG A 94 -10.20 10.08 -5.21
N LEU A 95 -9.03 10.48 -5.68
CA LEU A 95 -7.80 10.59 -4.88
C LEU A 95 -7.95 11.58 -3.73
N ASN A 96 -8.56 12.74 -3.98
CA ASN A 96 -8.83 13.71 -2.92
C ASN A 96 -9.75 13.14 -1.84
N ILE A 97 -10.80 12.40 -2.22
CA ILE A 97 -11.67 11.73 -1.26
C ILE A 97 -10.94 10.62 -0.49
N ILE A 98 -10.14 9.78 -1.16
CA ILE A 98 -9.38 8.71 -0.51
C ILE A 98 -8.45 9.27 0.58
N SER A 99 -7.83 10.43 0.34
CA SER A 99 -6.98 11.10 1.33
C SER A 99 -7.71 11.51 2.63
N LYS A 100 -9.05 11.47 2.64
CA LYS A 100 -9.91 11.83 3.77
C LYS A 100 -10.64 10.64 4.39
N LEU A 101 -10.40 9.41 3.92
CA LEU A 101 -11.10 8.22 4.42
C LEU A 101 -10.92 8.01 5.92
N ASP A 102 -9.71 8.24 6.45
CA ASP A 102 -9.45 8.16 7.90
C ASP A 102 -10.33 9.13 8.70
N GLN A 103 -10.51 10.37 8.22
CA GLN A 103 -11.34 11.36 8.89
C GLN A 103 -12.82 10.96 8.93
N VAL A 104 -13.35 10.43 7.81
CA VAL A 104 -14.75 9.92 7.77
C VAL A 104 -14.92 8.75 8.73
N ASN A 105 -13.96 7.83 8.70
CA ASN A 105 -14.03 6.59 9.44
C ASN A 105 -14.10 6.83 10.96
N GLN A 106 -13.35 7.82 11.46
CA GLN A 106 -13.41 8.28 12.85
C GLN A 106 -14.80 8.80 13.25
N VAL A 107 -15.57 9.35 12.31
CA VAL A 107 -16.91 9.90 12.58
C VAL A 107 -18.00 8.84 12.52
N ILE A 108 -18.01 8.01 11.47
CA ILE A 108 -19.11 7.07 11.21
C ILE A 108 -18.99 5.78 12.03
N GLY A 109 -17.77 5.37 12.40
CA GLY A 109 -17.49 4.13 13.10
C GLY A 109 -17.54 2.88 12.22
N ILE A 110 -17.18 1.73 12.82
CA ILE A 110 -16.92 0.46 12.12
C ILE A 110 -18.17 -0.09 11.40
N ASP A 111 -19.37 0.05 11.98
CA ASP A 111 -20.59 -0.50 11.40
C ASP A 111 -20.91 0.12 10.03
N LEU A 112 -20.93 1.45 9.94
CA LEU A 112 -21.19 2.17 8.69
C LEU A 112 -20.02 2.09 7.72
N LEU A 113 -18.78 2.02 8.21
CA LEU A 113 -17.61 1.73 7.40
C LEU A 113 -17.80 0.42 6.62
N SER A 114 -18.21 -0.65 7.32
CA SER A 114 -18.39 -1.97 6.72
C SER A 114 -19.56 -2.03 5.72
N GLN A 115 -20.66 -1.31 6.00
CA GLN A 115 -21.87 -1.35 5.19
C GLN A 115 -21.82 -0.41 3.98
N SER A 116 -21.21 0.77 4.11
CA SER A 116 -21.29 1.85 3.11
C SER A 116 -19.97 2.13 2.41
N LEU A 117 -18.85 2.20 3.14
CA LEU A 117 -17.55 2.55 2.55
C LEU A 117 -16.85 1.35 1.94
N LEU A 118 -16.89 0.19 2.60
CA LEU A 118 -16.16 -0.99 2.13
C LEU A 118 -16.52 -1.41 0.70
N PRO A 119 -17.80 -1.47 0.27
CA PRO A 119 -18.12 -1.80 -1.12
C PRO A 119 -17.44 -0.85 -2.12
N ALA A 120 -17.36 0.44 -1.79
CA ALA A 120 -16.68 1.42 -2.63
C ALA A 120 -15.15 1.27 -2.58
N ILE A 121 -14.57 0.92 -1.43
CA ILE A 121 -13.12 0.64 -1.30
C ILE A 121 -12.73 -0.58 -2.16
N VAL A 122 -13.55 -1.63 -2.16
CA VAL A 122 -13.33 -2.83 -2.99
C VAL A 122 -13.42 -2.48 -4.48
N GLU A 123 -14.35 -1.60 -4.87
CA GLU A 123 -14.43 -1.11 -6.26
C GLU A 123 -13.17 -0.30 -6.65
N LEU A 124 -12.67 0.56 -5.76
CA LEU A 124 -11.47 1.37 -5.97
C LEU A 124 -10.16 0.56 -5.96
N ALA A 125 -10.14 -0.58 -5.28
CA ALA A 125 -9.02 -1.52 -5.30
C ALA A 125 -8.71 -2.03 -6.73
N GLU A 126 -9.71 -2.03 -7.61
CA GLU A 126 -9.62 -2.45 -9.00
C GLU A 126 -9.73 -1.28 -10.00
N ASP A 127 -9.57 -0.04 -9.52
CA ASP A 127 -9.73 1.17 -10.33
C ASP A 127 -8.83 1.15 -11.58
N ARG A 128 -9.34 1.69 -12.70
CA ARG A 128 -8.60 1.77 -13.97
C ARG A 128 -7.32 2.59 -13.83
N HIS A 129 -7.34 3.64 -13.00
CA HIS A 129 -6.22 4.51 -12.75
C HIS A 129 -5.35 3.96 -11.62
N TRP A 130 -4.10 3.63 -11.94
CA TRP A 130 -3.21 2.96 -10.99
C TRP A 130 -2.94 3.79 -9.73
N ARG A 131 -2.90 5.12 -9.79
CA ARG A 131 -2.70 5.94 -8.59
C ARG A 131 -3.84 5.79 -7.58
N VAL A 132 -5.06 5.56 -8.05
CA VAL A 132 -6.22 5.29 -7.18
C VAL A 132 -6.02 3.95 -6.48
N ARG A 133 -5.65 2.89 -7.23
CA ARG A 133 -5.32 1.58 -6.64
C ARG A 133 -4.19 1.70 -5.61
N LEU A 134 -3.14 2.46 -5.92
CA LEU A 134 -2.02 2.71 -5.01
C LEU A 134 -2.50 3.35 -3.70
N ALA A 135 -3.32 4.38 -3.78
CA ALA A 135 -3.86 5.06 -2.59
C ALA A 135 -4.73 4.11 -1.72
N ILE A 136 -5.46 3.19 -2.35
CA ILE A 136 -6.19 2.15 -1.61
C ILE A 136 -5.23 1.17 -0.92
N ILE A 137 -4.18 0.70 -1.60
CA ILE A 137 -3.18 -0.22 -1.01
C ILE A 137 -2.53 0.39 0.23
N GLU A 138 -2.21 1.68 0.18
CA GLU A 138 -1.62 2.41 1.32
C GLU A 138 -2.61 2.59 2.47
N TYR A 139 -3.92 2.58 2.20
CA TYR A 139 -4.98 2.68 3.21
C TYR A 139 -5.32 1.32 3.87
N ILE A 140 -5.05 0.19 3.20
CA ILE A 140 -5.41 -1.15 3.69
C ILE A 140 -4.91 -1.48 5.10
N PRO A 141 -3.66 -1.19 5.52
CA PRO A 141 -3.19 -1.58 6.85
C PRO A 141 -4.02 -0.94 7.97
N LEU A 142 -4.38 0.34 7.81
CA LEU A 142 -5.25 1.03 8.74
C LEU A 142 -6.64 0.37 8.79
N LEU A 143 -7.20 0.05 7.62
CA LEU A 143 -8.49 -0.62 7.52
C LEU A 143 -8.47 -2.02 8.17
N ALA A 144 -7.39 -2.76 7.98
CA ALA A 144 -7.17 -4.08 8.56
C ALA A 144 -7.11 -4.04 10.10
N SER A 145 -6.39 -3.05 10.67
CA SER A 145 -6.32 -2.85 12.12
C SER A 145 -7.69 -2.56 12.77
N GLN A 146 -8.58 -1.89 12.04
CA GLN A 146 -9.89 -1.46 12.56
C GLN A 146 -10.99 -2.50 12.40
N LEU A 147 -10.99 -3.24 11.28
CA LEU A 147 -11.98 -4.29 11.00
C LEU A 147 -11.64 -5.62 11.67
N GLY A 148 -10.35 -5.83 11.97
CA GLY A 148 -9.83 -7.07 12.53
C GLY A 148 -9.62 -8.18 11.49
N VAL A 149 -8.89 -9.20 11.92
CA VAL A 149 -8.35 -10.29 11.08
C VAL A 149 -9.43 -11.03 10.30
N GLY A 150 -10.47 -11.53 10.99
CA GLY A 150 -11.49 -12.37 10.35
C GLY A 150 -12.25 -11.65 9.24
N PHE A 151 -12.52 -10.35 9.42
CA PHE A 151 -13.18 -9.55 8.40
C PHE A 151 -12.26 -9.26 7.22
N PHE A 152 -10.98 -8.97 7.50
CA PHE A 152 -9.97 -8.74 6.46
C PHE A 152 -9.82 -9.94 5.53
N ASP A 153 -9.70 -11.15 6.10
CA ASP A 153 -9.53 -12.38 5.33
C ASP A 153 -10.71 -12.63 4.38
N ASP A 154 -11.95 -12.41 4.84
CA ASP A 154 -13.16 -12.65 4.07
C ASP A 154 -13.36 -11.66 2.90
N LYS A 155 -12.85 -10.43 3.01
CA LYS A 155 -13.21 -9.32 2.10
C LYS A 155 -12.04 -8.72 1.32
N LEU A 156 -10.85 -8.69 1.90
CA LEU A 156 -9.71 -7.91 1.39
C LEU A 156 -8.45 -8.74 1.14
N GLY A 157 -8.34 -9.92 1.75
CA GLY A 157 -7.16 -10.79 1.62
C GLY A 157 -6.84 -11.18 0.17
N SER A 158 -7.86 -11.53 -0.62
CA SER A 158 -7.67 -11.91 -2.03
C SER A 158 -7.17 -10.75 -2.91
N LEU A 159 -7.64 -9.52 -2.65
CA LEU A 159 -7.19 -8.31 -3.35
C LEU A 159 -5.70 -8.06 -3.13
N CYS A 160 -5.22 -8.28 -1.90
CA CYS A 160 -3.80 -8.11 -1.57
C CYS A 160 -2.90 -9.02 -2.41
N MET A 161 -3.36 -10.25 -2.65
CA MET A 161 -2.62 -11.21 -3.50
C MET A 161 -2.75 -10.89 -4.99
N GLN A 162 -3.87 -10.31 -5.43
CA GLN A 162 -4.07 -9.87 -6.81
C GLN A 162 -3.13 -8.72 -7.18
N TRP A 163 -2.89 -7.77 -6.28
CA TRP A 163 -2.01 -6.62 -6.55
C TRP A 163 -0.53 -7.02 -6.75
N LEU A 164 -0.09 -8.17 -6.23
CA LEU A 164 1.26 -8.71 -6.52
C LEU A 164 1.47 -9.05 -8.00
N GLU A 165 0.38 -9.22 -8.75
CA GLU A 165 0.39 -9.53 -10.18
C GLU A 165 -0.14 -8.35 -11.02
N ASP A 166 -0.25 -7.16 -10.44
CA ASP A 166 -0.65 -5.94 -11.17
C ASP A 166 0.32 -5.66 -12.32
N LYS A 167 -0.19 -5.07 -13.40
CA LYS A 167 0.60 -4.70 -14.58
C LYS A 167 1.63 -3.61 -14.25
N VAL A 168 1.31 -2.71 -13.33
CA VAL A 168 2.13 -1.57 -12.92
C VAL A 168 3.10 -1.98 -11.81
N PHE A 169 4.39 -1.71 -12.00
CA PHE A 169 5.43 -2.04 -11.02
C PHE A 169 5.20 -1.37 -9.66
N SER A 170 4.87 -0.08 -9.62
CA SER A 170 4.63 0.65 -8.36
C SER A 170 3.51 0.05 -7.52
N ILE A 171 2.51 -0.57 -8.16
CA ILE A 171 1.45 -1.30 -7.46
C ILE A 171 1.99 -2.59 -6.84
N ARG A 172 2.75 -3.37 -7.61
CA ARG A 172 3.39 -4.60 -7.11
C ARG A 172 4.34 -4.32 -5.93
N ASP A 173 5.11 -3.24 -6.02
CA ASP A 173 6.04 -2.78 -4.98
C ASP A 173 5.30 -2.38 -3.70
N SER A 174 4.24 -1.57 -3.82
CA SER A 174 3.40 -1.19 -2.68
C SER A 174 2.65 -2.39 -2.09
N ALA A 175 2.15 -3.31 -2.92
CA ALA A 175 1.50 -4.53 -2.47
C ALA A 175 2.45 -5.45 -1.68
N ALA A 176 3.71 -5.59 -2.12
CA ALA A 176 4.71 -6.35 -1.38
C ALA A 176 5.02 -5.74 -0.01
N ASN A 177 5.10 -4.40 0.07
CA ASN A 177 5.23 -3.70 1.36
C ASN A 177 3.96 -3.81 2.21
N ASN A 178 2.78 -3.80 1.60
CA ASN A 178 1.50 -3.96 2.28
C ASN A 178 1.42 -5.32 3.00
N LEU A 179 1.88 -6.41 2.38
CA LEU A 179 1.96 -7.73 3.04
C LEU A 179 2.87 -7.73 4.27
N LYS A 180 3.98 -6.99 4.22
CA LYS A 180 4.85 -6.81 5.39
C LYS A 180 4.08 -6.10 6.51
N LEU A 181 3.41 -4.98 6.21
CA LEU A 181 2.65 -4.22 7.21
C LEU A 181 1.51 -5.06 7.83
N LEU A 182 0.82 -5.86 7.02
CA LEU A 182 -0.20 -6.79 7.51
C LEU A 182 0.39 -7.88 8.42
N ALA A 183 1.58 -8.41 8.08
CA ALA A 183 2.28 -9.36 8.93
C ALA A 183 2.76 -8.72 10.25
N GLU A 184 3.14 -7.44 10.24
CA GLU A 184 3.49 -6.69 11.45
C GLU A 184 2.26 -6.45 12.33
N GLU A 185 1.11 -6.17 11.72
CA GLU A 185 -0.16 -5.90 12.42
C GLU A 185 -0.79 -7.17 13.03
N PHE A 186 -0.89 -8.24 12.25
CA PHE A 186 -1.57 -9.48 12.65
C PHE A 186 -0.63 -10.56 13.20
N GLY A 187 0.67 -10.35 13.07
CA GLY A 187 1.71 -11.21 13.62
C GLY A 187 2.15 -12.36 12.70
N PRO A 188 3.30 -13.00 13.05
CA PRO A 188 3.96 -14.00 12.22
C PRO A 188 3.17 -15.31 12.08
N GLU A 189 2.41 -15.72 13.10
CA GLU A 189 1.58 -16.94 13.03
C GLU A 189 0.46 -16.78 12.00
N TRP A 190 -0.23 -15.63 12.00
CA TRP A 190 -1.26 -15.33 11.01
C TRP A 190 -0.64 -15.24 9.60
N ALA A 191 0.47 -14.52 9.45
CA ALA A 191 1.15 -14.41 8.15
C ALA A 191 1.56 -15.79 7.59
N MET A 192 2.01 -16.70 8.46
CA MET A 192 2.37 -18.07 8.07
C MET A 192 1.17 -18.89 7.56
N GLN A 193 -0.03 -18.63 8.09
CA GLN A 193 -1.25 -19.34 7.72
C GLN A 193 -1.93 -18.74 6.48
N HIS A 194 -1.93 -17.40 6.36
CA HIS A 194 -2.74 -16.70 5.37
C HIS A 194 -1.92 -16.07 4.23
N ILE A 195 -0.73 -15.52 4.50
CA ILE A 195 0.09 -14.85 3.47
C ILE A 195 1.03 -15.85 2.79
N ILE A 196 1.84 -16.57 3.57
CA ILE A 196 2.93 -17.39 3.03
C ILE A 196 2.43 -18.42 1.99
N PRO A 197 1.37 -19.22 2.24
CA PRO A 197 0.91 -20.20 1.26
C PRO A 197 0.55 -19.56 -0.09
N GLN A 198 -0.17 -18.44 -0.07
CA GLN A 198 -0.60 -17.73 -1.29
C GLN A 198 0.57 -17.11 -2.05
N VAL A 199 1.57 -16.57 -1.34
CA VAL A 199 2.81 -16.06 -1.93
C VAL A 199 3.60 -17.21 -2.58
N LEU A 200 3.66 -18.37 -1.93
CA LEU A 200 4.37 -19.55 -2.43
C LEU A 200 3.70 -20.21 -3.64
N GLU A 201 2.38 -20.15 -3.76
CA GLU A 201 1.67 -20.62 -4.96
C GLU A 201 2.09 -19.85 -6.22
N LYS A 202 2.49 -18.57 -6.07
CA LYS A 202 2.85 -17.69 -7.18
C LYS A 202 4.31 -17.81 -7.64
N ILE A 203 5.15 -18.63 -6.98
CA ILE A 203 6.59 -18.74 -7.30
C ILE A 203 6.85 -19.27 -8.71
N ASN A 204 5.95 -20.09 -9.25
CA ASN A 204 6.10 -20.74 -10.55
C ASN A 204 5.44 -19.96 -11.69
N ASN A 205 5.04 -18.70 -11.45
CA ASN A 205 4.40 -17.89 -12.48
C ASN A 205 5.30 -17.80 -13.74
N PRO A 206 4.77 -18.05 -14.95
CA PRO A 206 5.58 -18.02 -16.17
C PRO A 206 6.24 -16.65 -16.42
N HIS A 207 5.59 -15.57 -15.97
CA HIS A 207 6.06 -14.20 -16.12
C HIS A 207 7.08 -13.82 -15.05
N TYR A 208 8.31 -13.49 -15.47
CA TYR A 208 9.42 -13.29 -14.53
C TYR A 208 9.26 -12.06 -13.63
N LEU A 209 8.53 -11.02 -14.06
CA LEU A 209 8.27 -9.85 -13.21
C LEU A 209 7.45 -10.20 -11.97
N TYR A 210 6.51 -11.15 -12.08
CA TYR A 210 5.70 -11.59 -10.95
C TYR A 210 6.54 -12.46 -10.00
N ARG A 211 7.35 -13.38 -10.54
CA ARG A 211 8.33 -14.12 -9.75
C ARG A 211 9.30 -13.20 -8.99
N MET A 212 9.77 -12.13 -9.62
CA MET A 212 10.61 -11.12 -8.99
C MET A 212 9.88 -10.36 -7.87
N THR A 213 8.59 -10.07 -8.06
CA THR A 213 7.73 -9.45 -7.04
C THR A 213 7.56 -10.38 -5.84
N ILE A 214 7.36 -11.68 -6.06
CA ILE A 214 7.27 -12.68 -4.99
C ILE A 214 8.57 -12.76 -4.19
N LEU A 215 9.73 -12.77 -4.86
CA LEU A 215 11.02 -12.73 -4.20
C LEU A 215 11.20 -11.47 -3.34
N GLN A 216 10.73 -10.32 -3.83
CA GLN A 216 10.72 -9.07 -3.08
C GLN A 216 9.80 -9.13 -1.86
N ALA A 217 8.56 -9.62 -2.02
CA ALA A 217 7.62 -9.78 -0.90
C ALA A 217 8.22 -10.68 0.20
N ILE A 218 8.84 -11.81 -0.18
CA ILE A 218 9.55 -12.69 0.76
C ILE A 218 10.64 -11.92 1.51
N SER A 219 11.42 -11.08 0.81
CA SER A 219 12.50 -10.30 1.44
C SER A 219 12.02 -9.27 2.45
N LEU A 220 10.80 -8.75 2.27
CA LEU A 220 10.18 -7.77 3.15
C LEU A 220 9.49 -8.43 4.34
N ILE A 221 8.85 -9.57 4.14
CA ILE A 221 8.11 -10.30 5.19
C ILE A 221 9.07 -11.06 6.11
N ALA A 222 10.18 -11.61 5.59
CA ALA A 222 11.11 -12.44 6.36
C ALA A 222 11.55 -11.84 7.72
N PRO A 223 11.99 -10.57 7.81
CA PRO A 223 12.32 -9.97 9.11
C PRO A 223 11.19 -10.00 10.15
N VAL A 224 9.93 -9.96 9.70
CA VAL A 224 8.74 -9.98 10.56
C VAL A 224 8.45 -11.40 11.07
N MET A 225 8.84 -12.43 10.33
CA MET A 225 8.59 -13.83 10.67
C MET A 225 9.52 -14.37 11.77
N GLY A 226 10.58 -13.64 12.13
CA GLY A 226 11.64 -14.13 13.00
C GLY A 226 12.62 -15.07 12.30
N ALA A 227 13.79 -15.26 12.92
CA ALA A 227 14.90 -15.98 12.32
C ALA A 227 14.57 -17.46 12.04
N ASP A 228 13.91 -18.14 12.97
CA ASP A 228 13.56 -19.56 12.83
C ASP A 228 12.63 -19.83 11.65
N ILE A 229 11.51 -19.11 11.56
CA ILE A 229 10.54 -19.29 10.48
C ILE A 229 11.17 -18.90 9.15
N THR A 230 11.95 -17.81 9.12
CA THR A 230 12.66 -17.38 7.92
C THR A 230 13.61 -18.46 7.40
N CYS A 231 14.43 -19.02 8.27
CA CYS A 231 15.41 -20.05 7.91
C CYS A 231 14.75 -21.38 7.55
N GLN A 232 13.66 -21.77 8.22
CA GLN A 232 13.01 -23.07 7.98
C GLN A 232 12.04 -23.07 6.79
N LYS A 233 11.35 -21.95 6.53
CA LYS A 233 10.24 -21.88 5.57
C LYS A 233 10.54 -21.01 4.36
N LEU A 234 11.19 -19.87 4.54
CA LEU A 234 11.42 -18.91 3.45
C LEU A 234 12.74 -19.15 2.72
N LEU A 235 13.80 -19.55 3.43
CA LEU A 235 15.10 -19.85 2.84
C LEU A 235 15.04 -20.96 1.75
N PRO A 236 14.33 -22.09 1.93
CA PRO A 236 14.20 -23.09 0.87
C PRO A 236 13.64 -22.53 -0.44
N VAL A 237 12.74 -21.55 -0.34
CA VAL A 237 12.10 -20.89 -1.48
C VAL A 237 13.09 -19.94 -2.16
N VAL A 238 13.84 -19.16 -1.38
CA VAL A 238 14.91 -18.30 -1.89
C VAL A 238 15.99 -19.12 -2.62
N ILE A 239 16.35 -20.30 -2.09
CA ILE A 239 17.27 -21.24 -2.74
C ILE A 239 16.67 -21.78 -4.05
N ALA A 240 15.38 -22.08 -4.09
CA ALA A 240 14.72 -22.51 -5.33
C ALA A 240 14.82 -21.41 -6.41
N PHE A 241 14.60 -20.14 -6.05
CA PHE A 241 14.78 -19.01 -6.97
C PHE A 241 16.22 -18.83 -7.47
N SER A 242 17.23 -19.32 -6.74
CA SER A 242 18.63 -19.26 -7.21
C SER A 242 18.86 -20.10 -8.47
N LYS A 243 17.94 -21.02 -8.76
CA LYS A 243 17.94 -21.88 -9.95
C LYS A 243 17.06 -21.35 -11.08
N ASP A 244 16.41 -20.19 -10.92
CA ASP A 244 15.55 -19.59 -11.95
C ASP A 244 16.32 -19.41 -13.26
N ARG A 245 15.67 -19.56 -14.42
CA ARG A 245 16.32 -19.33 -15.72
C ARG A 245 16.76 -17.88 -15.95
N VAL A 246 16.10 -16.91 -15.31
CA VAL A 246 16.31 -15.47 -15.54
C VAL A 246 17.44 -14.94 -14.65
N PRO A 247 18.54 -14.40 -15.22
CA PRO A 247 19.67 -13.88 -14.44
C PRO A 247 19.30 -12.80 -13.42
N ASN A 248 18.35 -11.93 -13.75
CA ASN A 248 17.90 -10.87 -12.84
C ASN A 248 17.25 -11.43 -11.55
N ILE A 249 16.55 -12.56 -11.63
CA ILE A 249 16.00 -13.23 -10.45
C ILE A 249 17.13 -13.79 -9.59
N LYS A 250 18.10 -14.50 -10.20
CA LYS A 250 19.29 -15.00 -9.48
C LYS A 250 20.06 -13.87 -8.79
N PHE A 251 20.17 -12.71 -9.44
CA PHE A 251 20.84 -11.54 -8.87
C PHE A 251 20.10 -11.01 -7.64
N ASN A 252 18.76 -10.89 -7.71
CA ASN A 252 17.98 -10.47 -6.55
C ASN A 252 18.01 -11.51 -5.43
N VAL A 253 18.11 -12.81 -5.74
CA VAL A 253 18.33 -13.85 -4.72
C VAL A 253 19.60 -13.58 -3.94
N ALA A 254 20.70 -13.23 -4.60
CA ALA A 254 21.94 -12.88 -3.91
C ALA A 254 21.73 -11.73 -2.91
N LYS A 255 20.99 -10.69 -3.31
CA LYS A 255 20.66 -9.55 -2.44
C LYS A 255 19.81 -9.97 -1.24
N VAL A 256 18.79 -10.79 -1.46
CA VAL A 256 17.92 -11.29 -0.38
C VAL A 256 18.71 -12.15 0.60
N VAL A 257 19.60 -13.02 0.09
CA VAL A 257 20.47 -13.83 0.94
C VAL A 257 21.40 -12.94 1.77
N GLU A 258 22.07 -11.96 1.15
CA GLU A 258 23.04 -11.08 1.81
C GLU A 258 22.39 -10.17 2.86
N LYS A 259 21.23 -9.56 2.54
CA LYS A 259 20.59 -8.55 3.39
C LYS A 259 19.56 -9.09 4.37
N THR A 260 18.90 -10.20 4.05
CA THR A 260 17.74 -10.69 4.81
C THR A 260 18.04 -12.03 5.48
N ILE A 261 18.51 -13.03 4.74
CA ILE A 261 18.72 -14.38 5.29
C ILE A 261 19.97 -14.45 6.16
N ARG A 262 21.09 -13.86 5.71
CA ARG A 262 22.38 -13.96 6.41
C ARG A 262 22.28 -13.42 7.86
N PRO A 263 21.63 -12.27 8.15
CA PRO A 263 21.40 -11.84 9.52
C PRO A 263 20.64 -12.87 10.36
N CYS A 264 19.56 -13.47 9.83
CA CYS A 264 18.80 -14.51 10.54
C CYS A 264 19.66 -15.75 10.83
N LEU A 265 20.50 -16.19 9.88
CA LEU A 265 21.40 -17.32 10.10
C LEU A 265 22.50 -17.02 11.13
N VAL A 266 22.95 -15.77 11.25
CA VAL A 266 23.88 -15.36 12.31
C VAL A 266 23.20 -15.45 13.67
N GLU A 267 21.94 -15.01 13.77
CA GLU A 267 21.16 -15.09 15.01
C GLU A 267 20.93 -16.55 15.45
N VAL A 268 20.51 -17.42 14.52
CA VAL A 268 20.39 -18.88 14.77
C VAL A 268 21.77 -19.51 15.09
N GLY A 269 22.86 -18.89 14.64
CA GLY A 269 24.23 -19.29 14.97
C GLY A 269 24.64 -19.06 16.43
N GLU A 270 23.84 -18.34 17.22
CA GLU A 270 24.04 -18.11 18.65
C GLU A 270 23.15 -19.03 19.52
N ASP A 271 22.41 -19.96 18.90
CA ASP A 271 21.50 -20.89 19.60
C ASP A 271 22.24 -21.74 20.67
N PRO A 272 21.65 -22.00 21.84
CA PRO A 272 22.27 -22.84 22.86
C PRO A 272 22.57 -24.27 22.36
N ASP A 273 21.79 -24.80 21.42
CA ASP A 273 21.97 -26.12 20.83
C ASP A 273 23.19 -26.16 19.90
N VAL A 274 24.04 -27.18 20.09
CA VAL A 274 25.30 -27.31 19.34
C VAL A 274 25.04 -27.67 17.87
N ASP A 275 24.02 -28.49 17.61
CA ASP A 275 23.70 -28.93 16.25
C ASP A 275 23.10 -27.76 15.46
N VAL A 276 22.22 -26.97 16.09
CA VAL A 276 21.64 -25.76 15.48
C VAL A 276 22.75 -24.79 15.04
N ARG A 277 23.71 -24.49 15.92
CA ARG A 277 24.87 -23.64 15.59
C ARG A 277 25.75 -24.23 14.48
N TYR A 278 26.00 -25.54 14.53
CA TYR A 278 26.79 -26.22 13.52
C TYR A 278 26.16 -26.09 12.12
N PHE A 279 24.86 -26.36 12.00
CA PHE A 279 24.14 -26.26 10.73
C PHE A 279 23.96 -24.81 10.27
N ALA A 280 23.75 -23.86 11.18
CA ALA A 280 23.73 -22.43 10.85
C ALA A 280 25.08 -21.97 10.28
N GLY A 281 26.19 -22.40 10.87
CA GLY A 281 27.54 -22.13 10.37
C GLY A 281 27.79 -22.70 8.97
N GLN A 282 27.32 -23.92 8.69
CA GLN A 282 27.39 -24.49 7.34
C GLN A 282 26.54 -23.71 6.33
N ALA A 283 25.32 -23.31 6.71
CA ALA A 283 24.44 -22.51 5.86
C ALA A 283 25.04 -21.13 5.53
N LEU A 284 25.70 -20.47 6.51
CA LEU A 284 26.42 -19.22 6.30
C LEU A 284 27.56 -19.37 5.29
N GLN A 285 28.38 -20.42 5.43
CA GLN A 285 29.46 -20.70 4.47
C GLN A 285 28.92 -20.94 3.07
N ALA A 286 27.81 -21.69 2.93
CA ALA A 286 27.16 -21.91 1.64
C ALA A 286 26.62 -20.61 1.03
N CYS A 287 26.04 -19.73 1.85
CA CYS A 287 25.59 -18.40 1.41
C CYS A 287 26.77 -17.57 0.89
N ASP A 288 27.88 -17.51 1.61
CA ASP A 288 29.07 -16.74 1.21
C ASP A 288 29.67 -17.28 -0.11
N GLN A 289 29.72 -18.60 -0.29
CA GLN A 289 30.15 -19.23 -1.53
C GLN A 289 29.22 -18.88 -2.71
N GLN A 290 27.91 -18.94 -2.50
CA GLN A 290 26.92 -18.64 -3.53
C GLN A 290 26.93 -17.16 -3.93
N ILE A 291 27.06 -16.26 -2.95
CA ILE A 291 27.23 -14.83 -3.18
C ILE A 291 28.51 -14.58 -4.02
N CYS A 292 29.62 -15.22 -3.67
CA CYS A 292 30.87 -15.11 -4.43
C CYS A 292 30.74 -15.63 -5.87
N TYR A 293 30.06 -16.75 -6.08
CA TYR A 293 29.80 -17.32 -7.41
C TYR A 293 28.97 -16.36 -8.27
N LEU A 294 27.90 -15.79 -7.71
CA LEU A 294 27.04 -14.84 -8.43
C LEU A 294 27.79 -13.52 -8.74
N LYS A 295 28.61 -13.03 -7.80
CA LYS A 295 29.47 -11.84 -8.03
C LYS A 295 30.45 -12.04 -9.19
N LYS A 296 31.04 -13.23 -9.33
CA LYS A 296 32.00 -13.56 -10.41
C LYS A 296 31.34 -13.73 -11.78
N ASN A 297 30.16 -14.36 -11.84
CA ASN A 297 29.52 -14.73 -13.10
C ASN A 297 28.62 -13.65 -13.72
N ILE A 298 28.31 -12.57 -12.99
CA ILE A 298 27.41 -11.49 -13.46
C ILE A 298 28.21 -10.20 -13.78
N ASN A 299 29.55 -10.22 -13.72
CA ASN A 299 30.42 -9.08 -14.04
C ASN A 299 30.03 -7.77 -13.31
N ILE A 300 29.72 -7.88 -12.01
CA ILE A 300 29.30 -6.74 -11.19
C ILE A 300 30.55 -6.12 -10.54
N LYS A 301 30.89 -4.88 -10.91
CA LYS A 301 31.79 -4.03 -10.10
C LYS A 301 31.03 -3.59 -8.84
N LEU A 302 31.10 -4.39 -7.77
CA LEU A 302 30.77 -3.90 -6.43
C LEU A 302 31.94 -3.01 -5.99
N GLY A 303 31.69 -1.70 -5.89
CA GLY A 303 32.68 -0.76 -5.37
C GLY A 303 33.11 -1.14 -3.95
N PRO A 304 34.34 -0.79 -3.54
CA PRO A 304 34.86 -1.19 -2.25
C PRO A 304 34.05 -0.59 -1.10
N ILE A 305 33.93 -1.35 -0.02
CA ILE A 305 33.34 -0.98 1.26
C ILE A 305 34.17 0.19 1.84
N GLY A 306 33.78 1.41 1.50
CA GLY A 306 34.31 2.64 2.08
C GLY A 306 33.39 3.11 3.20
N ARG A 307 33.95 3.33 4.40
CA ARG A 307 33.27 4.00 5.50
C ARG A 307 32.82 5.39 5.03
N GLY A 308 31.53 5.56 4.79
CA GLY A 308 30.96 6.82 4.36
C GLY A 308 29.55 6.60 3.86
N SER A 309 28.59 7.18 4.58
CA SER A 309 27.16 7.23 4.28
C SER A 309 26.83 7.33 2.79
N ALA A 310 26.46 6.21 2.18
CA ALA A 310 25.62 6.18 0.99
C ALA A 310 24.44 5.28 1.37
N ASP A 311 23.28 5.90 1.52
CA ASP A 311 22.04 5.27 1.92
C ASP A 311 21.59 4.30 0.82
N TRP A 312 21.62 3.00 1.11
CA TRP A 312 21.29 1.92 0.17
C TRP A 312 19.78 1.67 0.03
N THR A 313 18.96 2.54 0.61
CA THR A 313 17.48 2.49 0.61
C THR A 313 16.86 2.77 -0.76
N THR A 314 17.55 3.50 -1.65
CA THR A 314 16.99 3.98 -2.93
C THR A 314 17.38 3.17 -4.18
N ALA A 315 18.06 2.03 -4.04
CA ALA A 315 18.57 1.27 -5.20
C ALA A 315 17.81 -0.05 -5.47
N PHE A 316 16.48 0.01 -5.56
CA PHE A 316 15.83 -0.68 -6.68
C PHE A 316 16.22 0.13 -7.91
N LEU A 317 17.10 -0.43 -8.75
CA LEU A 317 17.65 0.25 -9.93
C LEU A 317 16.56 1.07 -10.64
N PRO A 318 16.72 2.40 -10.78
CA PRO A 318 15.94 3.14 -11.75
C PRO A 318 16.08 2.43 -13.10
N TYR A 319 14.96 2.32 -13.80
CA TYR A 319 14.76 1.59 -15.05
C TYR A 319 15.84 1.84 -16.14
N GLU A 320 16.64 2.90 -16.00
CA GLU A 320 17.67 3.34 -16.95
C GLU A 320 18.89 2.40 -17.07
N LEU A 321 19.19 1.58 -16.05
CA LEU A 321 20.36 0.67 -16.10
C LEU A 321 20.04 -0.76 -16.57
N CYS A 322 18.76 -1.15 -16.67
CA CYS A 322 18.37 -2.48 -17.16
C CYS A 322 18.46 -2.63 -18.69
N PHE A 323 18.68 -1.54 -19.43
CA PHE A 323 18.78 -1.56 -20.91
C PHE A 323 20.20 -1.80 -21.46
N GLN A 324 21.22 -2.04 -20.62
CA GLN A 324 22.60 -2.22 -21.09
C GLN A 324 23.12 -3.66 -21.12
N LEU A 325 22.29 -4.67 -20.83
CA LEU A 325 22.70 -6.07 -21.01
C LEU A 325 22.11 -6.60 -22.32
N PRO A 326 22.95 -7.08 -23.27
CA PRO A 326 22.46 -7.58 -24.54
C PRO A 326 21.59 -8.83 -24.29
N LEU A 327 20.37 -8.79 -24.83
CA LEU A 327 19.49 -9.93 -24.91
C LEU A 327 20.13 -10.97 -25.85
N GLN A 328 20.62 -12.07 -25.27
CA GLN A 328 20.83 -13.35 -25.96
C GLN A 328 20.07 -14.44 -25.22
#